data_AF-A0A5P9PZD5-F1
#
_entry.id   AF-A0A5P9PZD5-F1
#
_cell.length_a   1.000
_cell.length_b   1.000
_cell.length_c   1.000
_cell.angle_alpha   90.00
_cell.angle_beta   90.00
_cell.angle_gamma   90.00
#
_symmetry.space_group_name_H-M   'P 1'
#
loop_
_entity.id
_entity.type
_entity.pdbx_description
1 polymer ?
#
loop_
_entity_poly.entity_id
_entity_poly.type
_entity_poly.pdbx_seq_one_letter_code
_entity_poly.pdbx_strand_id
1 'polypeptide(L)'
;MKGDTGFPRADAESDFLRARRRQVLSRLANWLRREPDDVNIMLPFHEVVDALGWAGERRIGLRVIQLSSIVGSVDRGRDFDRRFRPTSGRVRERWERLALAARRGESIPPIEVYRIGELHFIIDGHHRVSVAHAMGLGTIDAQVTEVRTKLDPAGIRYRGDLIVKDYRRIFLERVPLTGQARASVIVTDPWDYAELGEHVEAWGFRLMQDEGAFLDRPTIAARWYAEEYEPVVRMLHQADLIRGRTEAEAYMWVAGERYRLIRTHRWDDEVIETLRTRR
;
A
#
# COMPACT_ATOMS: atom_id res chain seq x y z
N MET A 1 -8.81 35.69 -5.93
CA MET A 1 -10.23 36.03 -5.68
C MET A 1 -11.11 35.09 -6.50
N LYS A 2 -12.02 34.34 -5.86
CA LYS A 2 -13.08 33.59 -6.53
C LYS A 2 -14.01 34.61 -7.18
N GLY A 3 -14.11 34.62 -8.51
CA GLY A 3 -15.17 35.34 -9.20
C GLY A 3 -16.38 34.42 -9.30
N ASP A 4 -17.18 34.35 -8.24
CA ASP A 4 -18.57 33.89 -8.40
C ASP A 4 -19.29 35.03 -9.12
N THR A 5 -19.79 34.75 -10.32
CA THR A 5 -20.51 35.72 -11.14
C THR A 5 -21.91 35.99 -10.61
N GLY A 6 -22.35 35.25 -9.59
CA GLY A 6 -23.71 35.29 -9.04
C GLY A 6 -24.72 34.50 -9.89
N PHE A 7 -24.28 33.92 -11.01
CA PHE A 7 -25.09 33.09 -11.88
C PHE A 7 -24.66 31.62 -11.75
N PRO A 8 -25.41 30.77 -11.00
CA PRO A 8 -24.99 29.42 -10.68
C PRO A 8 -24.63 28.54 -11.88
N ARG A 9 -25.27 28.78 -13.03
CA ARG A 9 -24.99 28.05 -14.28
C ARG A 9 -23.66 28.46 -14.90
N ALA A 10 -23.37 29.75 -14.98
CA ALA A 10 -22.10 30.25 -15.51
C ALA A 10 -20.92 29.88 -14.60
N ASP A 11 -21.15 29.90 -13.28
CA ASP A 11 -20.16 29.50 -12.29
C ASP A 11 -19.85 28.00 -12.38
N ALA A 12 -20.86 27.14 -12.56
CA ALA A 12 -20.66 25.70 -12.80
C ALA A 12 -19.85 25.43 -14.08
N GLU A 13 -20.14 26.14 -15.17
CA GLU A 13 -19.39 26.01 -16.42
C GLU A 13 -17.91 26.42 -16.25
N SER A 14 -17.68 27.56 -15.59
CA SER A 14 -16.36 28.10 -15.30
C SER A 14 -15.53 27.15 -14.43
N ASP A 15 -16.14 26.53 -13.43
CA ASP A 15 -15.48 25.58 -12.55
C ASP A 15 -15.08 24.29 -13.28
N PHE A 16 -15.92 23.78 -14.19
CA PHE A 16 -15.56 22.63 -15.03
C PHE A 16 -14.32 22.94 -15.88
N LEU A 17 -14.31 24.09 -16.56
CA LEU A 17 -13.18 24.53 -17.37
C LEU A 17 -11.93 24.74 -16.51
N ARG A 18 -12.07 25.25 -15.28
CA ARG A 18 -10.96 25.40 -14.32
C ARG A 18 -10.41 24.04 -13.87
N ALA A 19 -11.28 23.08 -13.56
CA ALA A 19 -10.89 21.73 -13.18
C ALA A 19 -10.12 21.03 -14.30
N ARG A 20 -10.60 21.12 -15.55
CA ARG A 20 -9.89 20.60 -16.73
C ARG A 20 -8.55 21.29 -16.99
N ARG A 21 -8.47 22.62 -16.87
CA ARG A 21 -7.19 23.33 -17.00
C ARG A 21 -6.16 22.86 -15.97
N ARG A 22 -6.56 22.69 -14.71
CA ARG A 22 -5.69 22.15 -13.65
C ARG A 22 -5.23 20.72 -13.96
N GLN A 23 -6.10 19.90 -14.52
CA GLN A 23 -5.81 18.53 -14.95
C GLN A 23 -4.71 18.52 -16.03
N VAL A 24 -4.86 19.33 -17.08
CA VAL A 24 -3.87 19.45 -18.18
C VAL A 24 -2.52 19.96 -17.66
N LEU A 25 -2.52 21.01 -16.83
CA LEU A 25 -1.29 21.56 -16.25
C LEU A 25 -0.55 20.53 -15.38
N SER A 26 -1.26 19.69 -14.63
CA SER A 26 -0.60 18.64 -13.85
C SER A 26 -0.01 17.53 -14.70
N ARG A 27 -0.63 17.17 -15.84
CA ARG A 27 -0.02 16.21 -16.77
C ARG A 27 1.30 16.74 -17.32
N LEU A 28 1.34 18.01 -17.71
CA LEU A 28 2.56 18.67 -18.21
C LEU A 28 3.65 18.73 -17.13
N ALA A 29 3.29 19.13 -15.91
CA ALA A 29 4.23 19.21 -14.80
C ALA A 29 4.86 17.85 -14.45
N ASN A 30 4.08 16.77 -14.47
CA ASN A 30 4.57 15.43 -14.17
C ASN A 30 5.48 14.89 -15.27
N TRP A 31 5.13 15.13 -16.54
CA TRP A 31 5.99 14.81 -17.68
C TRP A 31 7.36 15.48 -17.57
N LEU A 32 7.39 16.77 -17.19
CA LEU A 32 8.63 17.51 -16.91
C LEU A 32 9.43 16.94 -15.73
N ARG A 33 8.75 16.41 -14.70
CA ARG A 33 9.37 15.82 -13.50
C ARG A 33 9.85 14.38 -13.68
N ARG A 34 9.56 13.72 -14.82
CA ARG A 34 9.81 12.29 -15.04
C ARG A 34 9.24 11.39 -13.93
N GLU A 35 8.12 11.81 -13.30
CA GLU A 35 7.42 10.96 -12.35
C GLU A 35 6.73 9.81 -13.11
N PRO A 36 6.75 8.57 -12.59
CA PRO A 36 6.13 7.44 -13.26
C PRO A 36 4.61 7.63 -13.43
N ASP A 37 4.07 7.11 -14.54
CA ASP A 37 2.68 7.34 -14.97
C ASP A 37 1.63 6.84 -13.95
N ASP A 38 2.00 5.90 -13.07
CA ASP A 38 1.14 5.31 -12.05
C ASP A 38 0.79 6.28 -10.91
N VAL A 39 1.60 7.32 -10.68
CA VAL A 39 1.39 8.35 -9.64
C VAL A 39 0.11 9.16 -9.87
N ASN A 40 -0.32 9.31 -11.13
CA ASN A 40 -1.50 10.11 -11.50
C ASN A 40 -2.78 9.27 -11.68
N ILE A 41 -2.66 7.95 -11.58
CA ILE A 41 -3.78 7.01 -11.71
C ILE A 41 -4.38 6.80 -10.31
N MET A 42 -5.71 6.75 -10.23
CA MET A 42 -6.39 6.38 -8.99
C MET A 42 -5.95 4.98 -8.55
N LEU A 43 -5.76 4.77 -7.24
CA LEU A 43 -5.49 3.43 -6.72
C LEU A 43 -6.71 2.54 -6.99
N PRO A 44 -6.55 1.43 -7.73
CA PRO A 44 -7.64 0.51 -8.00
C PRO A 44 -7.86 -0.38 -6.77
N PHE A 45 -9.10 -0.41 -6.28
CA PHE A 45 -9.46 -1.13 -5.06
C PHE A 45 -9.05 -2.62 -5.08
N HIS A 46 -9.24 -3.32 -6.20
CA HIS A 46 -8.94 -4.74 -6.31
C HIS A 46 -7.45 -5.02 -6.12
N GLU A 47 -6.54 -4.26 -6.76
CA GLU A 47 -5.10 -4.45 -6.58
C GLU A 47 -4.69 -4.22 -5.11
N VAL A 48 -5.35 -3.28 -4.40
CA VAL A 48 -5.08 -3.03 -2.97
C VAL A 48 -5.55 -4.21 -2.10
N VAL A 49 -6.75 -4.71 -2.35
CA VAL A 49 -7.30 -5.86 -1.63
C VAL A 49 -6.47 -7.12 -1.87
N ASP A 50 -6.06 -7.36 -3.11
CA ASP A 50 -5.26 -8.52 -3.49
C ASP A 50 -3.89 -8.46 -2.80
N ALA A 51 -3.24 -7.29 -2.81
CA ALA A 51 -1.95 -7.09 -2.14
C ALA A 51 -2.02 -7.23 -0.62
N LEU A 52 -3.11 -6.77 0.02
CA LEU A 52 -3.24 -6.80 1.48
C LEU A 52 -3.92 -8.06 2.02
N GLY A 53 -4.57 -8.85 1.16
CA GLY A 53 -5.32 -10.04 1.48
C GLY A 53 -6.65 -9.73 2.17
N TRP A 54 -7.76 -10.07 1.51
CA TRP A 54 -9.11 -9.94 2.07
C TRP A 54 -9.31 -10.82 3.32
N ALA A 55 -9.88 -10.24 4.39
CA ALA A 55 -10.25 -10.96 5.61
C ALA A 55 -11.76 -10.87 5.93
N GLY A 56 -12.48 -9.91 5.36
CA GLY A 56 -13.93 -9.77 5.52
C GLY A 56 -14.42 -8.35 5.27
N GLU A 57 -15.73 -8.15 5.30
CA GLU A 57 -16.37 -6.84 5.15
C GLU A 57 -17.45 -6.58 6.21
N ARG A 58 -17.71 -5.31 6.49
CA ARG A 58 -18.73 -4.86 7.44
C ARG A 58 -19.34 -3.53 7.00
N ARG A 59 -20.67 -3.47 6.93
CA ARG A 59 -21.39 -2.22 6.65
C ARG A 59 -21.35 -1.29 7.87
N ILE A 60 -20.87 -0.06 7.67
CA ILE A 60 -20.82 0.99 8.70
C ILE A 60 -22.02 1.95 8.56
N GLY A 61 -22.45 2.22 7.32
CA GLY A 61 -23.56 3.11 7.01
C GLY A 61 -23.10 4.56 6.77
N LEU A 62 -24.01 5.52 6.96
CA LEU A 62 -23.78 6.93 6.63
C LEU A 62 -22.74 7.56 7.57
N ARG A 63 -21.70 8.16 7.00
CA ARG A 63 -20.64 8.90 7.70
C ARG A 63 -20.18 10.09 6.88
N VAL A 64 -19.78 11.16 7.57
CA VAL A 64 -19.03 12.27 6.99
C VAL A 64 -17.56 11.83 6.92
N ILE A 65 -16.96 11.87 5.74
CA ILE A 65 -15.55 11.50 5.54
C ILE A 65 -14.74 12.67 4.99
N GLN A 66 -13.42 12.63 5.19
CA GLN A 66 -12.52 13.62 4.62
C GLN A 66 -12.32 13.36 3.13
N LEU A 67 -12.36 14.40 2.31
CA LEU A 67 -12.08 14.26 0.88
C LEU A 67 -10.63 13.84 0.61
N SER A 68 -9.71 14.15 1.54
CA SER A 68 -8.30 13.74 1.46
C SER A 68 -8.06 12.26 1.74
N SER A 69 -9.02 11.56 2.36
CA SER A 69 -8.90 10.12 2.62
C SER A 69 -9.33 9.27 1.41
N ILE A 70 -9.91 9.89 0.39
CA ILE A 70 -10.31 9.21 -0.85
C ILE A 70 -9.11 9.11 -1.77
N VAL A 71 -8.58 7.90 -1.92
CA VAL A 71 -7.33 7.63 -2.65
C VAL A 71 -7.54 6.90 -3.97
N GLY A 72 -8.73 6.33 -4.18
CA GLY A 72 -8.95 5.36 -5.22
C GLY A 72 -10.40 5.12 -5.60
N SER A 73 -10.58 4.14 -6.46
CA SER A 73 -11.88 3.76 -7.03
C SER A 73 -11.97 2.25 -7.19
N VAL A 74 -13.17 1.71 -7.04
CA VAL A 74 -13.49 0.31 -7.36
C VAL A 74 -13.58 0.12 -8.86
N ASP A 75 -14.26 1.04 -9.55
CA ASP A 75 -14.31 1.03 -11.00
C ASP A 75 -13.00 1.59 -11.58
N ARG A 76 -12.63 1.14 -12.79
CA ARG A 76 -11.53 1.68 -13.59
C ARG A 76 -11.95 3.04 -14.14
N GLY A 77 -12.06 4.03 -13.25
CA GLY A 77 -12.48 5.39 -13.55
C GLY A 77 -11.54 6.07 -14.54
N ARG A 78 -11.80 5.91 -15.85
CA ARG A 78 -11.02 6.55 -16.92
C ARG A 78 -11.37 8.04 -17.11
N ASP A 79 -12.52 8.45 -16.59
CA ASP A 79 -13.05 9.80 -16.76
C ASP A 79 -12.53 10.82 -15.73
N PHE A 80 -11.74 10.38 -14.75
CA PHE A 80 -11.19 11.23 -13.70
C PHE A 80 -9.73 10.86 -13.39
N ASP A 81 -8.92 11.84 -13.01
CA ASP A 81 -7.56 11.61 -12.52
C ASP A 81 -7.53 11.35 -11.00
N ARG A 82 -6.35 11.07 -10.42
CA ARG A 82 -6.20 10.83 -8.97
C ARG A 82 -6.80 11.90 -8.06
N ARG A 83 -6.89 13.16 -8.50
CA ARG A 83 -7.51 14.26 -7.73
C ARG A 83 -8.98 14.48 -8.11
N PHE A 84 -9.60 13.46 -8.70
CA PHE A 84 -10.97 13.46 -9.19
C PHE A 84 -11.27 14.59 -10.17
N ARG A 85 -10.27 15.06 -10.94
CA ARG A 85 -10.49 16.09 -11.96
C ARG A 85 -10.94 15.44 -13.28
N PRO A 86 -11.93 16.01 -13.97
CA PRO A 86 -12.42 15.46 -15.25
C PRO A 86 -11.31 15.33 -16.29
N THR A 87 -11.10 14.14 -16.83
CA THR A 87 -10.11 13.88 -17.89
C THR A 87 -10.71 14.09 -19.29
N SER A 88 -12.01 13.82 -19.44
CA SER A 88 -12.75 13.90 -20.69
C SER A 88 -13.85 14.99 -20.66
N GLY A 89 -14.28 15.45 -21.84
CA GLY A 89 -15.42 16.36 -21.97
C GLY A 89 -16.77 15.68 -21.80
N ARG A 90 -16.82 14.35 -21.90
CA ARG A 90 -18.04 13.53 -21.83
C ARG A 90 -18.77 13.68 -20.50
N VAL A 91 -18.04 13.91 -19.42
CA VAL A 91 -18.59 14.06 -18.08
C VAL A 91 -19.16 15.45 -17.78
N ARG A 92 -18.99 16.43 -18.69
CA ARG A 92 -19.32 17.84 -18.47
C ARG A 92 -20.76 18.07 -18.06
N GLU A 93 -21.72 17.56 -18.83
CA GLU A 93 -23.14 17.84 -18.61
C GLU A 93 -23.62 17.36 -17.23
N ARG A 94 -23.28 16.12 -16.87
CA ARG A 94 -23.61 15.54 -15.55
C ARG A 94 -22.89 16.28 -14.42
N TRP A 95 -21.64 16.69 -14.65
CA TRP A 95 -20.84 17.42 -13.68
C TRP A 95 -21.43 18.82 -13.39
N GLU A 96 -21.75 19.59 -14.43
CA GLU A 96 -22.34 20.93 -14.31
C GLU A 96 -23.71 20.89 -13.64
N ARG A 97 -24.54 19.87 -13.96
CA ARG A 97 -25.83 19.66 -13.30
C ARG A 97 -25.69 19.44 -11.80
N LEU A 98 -24.71 18.63 -11.39
CA LEU A 98 -24.42 18.37 -9.97
C LEU A 98 -23.84 19.59 -9.26
N ALA A 99 -22.93 20.34 -9.91
CA ALA A 99 -22.37 21.57 -9.36
C ALA A 99 -23.45 22.64 -9.15
N LEU A 100 -24.37 22.76 -10.08
CA LEU A 100 -25.52 23.66 -10.01
C LEU A 100 -26.48 23.25 -8.88
N ALA A 101 -26.80 21.97 -8.73
CA ALA A 101 -27.60 21.47 -7.62
C ALA A 101 -26.93 21.78 -6.25
N ALA A 102 -25.62 21.54 -6.14
CA ALA A 102 -24.84 21.86 -4.93
C ALA A 102 -24.93 23.36 -4.57
N ARG A 103 -24.78 24.24 -5.57
CA ARG A 103 -24.84 25.70 -5.39
C ARG A 103 -26.22 26.20 -4.99
N ARG A 104 -27.29 25.47 -5.37
CA ARG A 104 -28.67 25.79 -4.96
C ARG A 104 -29.03 25.25 -3.58
N GLY A 105 -28.12 24.57 -2.89
CA GLY A 105 -28.38 23.96 -1.59
C GLY A 105 -29.31 22.75 -1.69
N GLU A 106 -29.43 22.13 -2.87
CA GLU A 106 -30.19 20.90 -3.02
C GLU A 106 -29.49 19.76 -2.27
N SER A 107 -30.28 18.85 -1.69
CA SER A 107 -29.75 17.66 -1.03
C SER A 107 -29.08 16.76 -2.06
N ILE A 108 -27.76 16.58 -1.94
CA ILE A 108 -27.00 15.68 -2.80
C ILE A 108 -26.93 14.32 -2.10
N PRO A 109 -27.30 13.23 -2.77
CA PRO A 109 -27.19 11.90 -2.19
C PRO A 109 -25.75 11.60 -1.73
N PRO A 110 -25.56 10.83 -0.65
CA PRO A 110 -24.23 10.43 -0.20
C PRO A 110 -23.54 9.54 -1.23
N ILE A 111 -22.20 9.64 -1.31
CA ILE A 111 -21.40 8.75 -2.16
C ILE A 111 -21.35 7.34 -1.55
N GLU A 112 -20.95 6.34 -2.33
CA GLU A 112 -20.73 4.98 -1.82
C GLU A 112 -19.24 4.65 -1.86
N VAL A 113 -18.69 4.16 -0.74
CA VAL A 113 -17.26 3.89 -0.61
C VAL A 113 -16.96 2.60 0.15
N TYR A 114 -15.89 1.93 -0.27
CA TYR A 114 -15.18 1.01 0.61
C TYR A 114 -14.14 1.75 1.44
N ARG A 115 -13.94 1.31 2.68
CA ARG A 115 -12.89 1.80 3.58
C ARG A 115 -11.93 0.66 3.92
N ILE A 116 -10.63 0.86 3.68
CA ILE A 116 -9.54 -0.03 4.14
C ILE A 116 -8.62 0.79 5.06
N GLY A 117 -8.70 0.56 6.37
CA GLY A 117 -8.05 1.44 7.35
C GLY A 117 -8.54 2.89 7.21
N GLU A 118 -7.63 3.81 6.92
CA GLU A 118 -7.96 5.23 6.66
C GLU A 118 -8.24 5.54 5.18
N LEU A 119 -8.02 4.58 4.29
CA LEU A 119 -8.13 4.76 2.84
C LEU A 119 -9.57 4.52 2.37
N HIS A 120 -10.09 5.42 1.55
CA HIS A 120 -11.43 5.33 0.97
C HIS A 120 -11.37 5.14 -0.55
N PHE A 121 -12.19 4.22 -1.05
CA PHE A 121 -12.28 3.86 -2.46
C PHE A 121 -13.72 4.07 -2.94
N ILE A 122 -13.91 4.89 -3.97
CA ILE A 122 -15.24 5.19 -4.50
C ILE A 122 -15.82 3.96 -5.20
N ILE A 123 -16.99 3.52 -4.76
CA ILE A 123 -17.86 2.59 -5.48
C ILE A 123 -18.69 3.40 -6.49
N ASP A 124 -19.39 4.43 -6.01
CA ASP A 124 -20.15 5.37 -6.83
C ASP A 124 -20.04 6.81 -6.30
N GLY A 125 -20.10 7.79 -7.21
CA GLY A 125 -20.14 9.21 -6.86
C GLY A 125 -18.91 10.04 -7.27
N HIS A 126 -18.11 9.60 -8.25
CA HIS A 126 -16.92 10.35 -8.71
C HIS A 126 -17.22 11.81 -9.09
N HIS A 127 -18.34 12.05 -9.78
CA HIS A 127 -18.76 13.41 -10.11
C HIS A 127 -19.01 14.27 -8.86
N ARG A 128 -19.62 13.70 -7.82
CA ARG A 128 -19.93 14.40 -6.57
C ARG A 128 -18.64 14.75 -5.81
N VAL A 129 -17.68 13.82 -5.75
CA VAL A 129 -16.34 14.08 -5.19
C VAL A 129 -15.61 15.17 -5.98
N SER A 130 -15.68 15.11 -7.32
CA SER A 130 -15.09 16.10 -8.21
C SER A 130 -15.65 17.50 -7.99
N VAL A 131 -16.98 17.62 -7.88
CA VAL A 131 -17.68 18.87 -7.58
C VAL A 131 -17.29 19.40 -6.20
N ALA A 132 -17.29 18.54 -5.18
CA ALA A 132 -16.91 18.91 -3.82
C ALA A 132 -15.47 19.48 -3.76
N HIS A 133 -14.53 18.86 -4.49
CA HIS A 133 -13.17 19.36 -4.67
C HIS A 133 -13.12 20.73 -5.38
N ALA A 134 -13.92 20.93 -6.44
CA ALA A 134 -13.97 22.19 -7.16
C ALA A 134 -14.54 23.34 -6.31
N MET A 135 -15.51 23.04 -5.45
CA MET A 135 -16.09 23.98 -4.49
C MET A 135 -15.13 24.30 -3.32
N GLY A 136 -14.15 23.43 -3.08
CA GLY A 136 -13.17 23.56 -2.00
C GLY A 136 -13.70 23.05 -0.66
N LEU A 137 -14.61 22.08 -0.68
CA LEU A 137 -15.05 21.39 0.53
C LEU A 137 -13.92 20.51 1.07
N GLY A 138 -13.89 20.31 2.39
CA GLY A 138 -12.97 19.38 3.07
C GLY A 138 -13.56 17.99 3.29
N THR A 139 -14.89 17.90 3.35
CA THR A 139 -15.63 16.68 3.73
C THR A 139 -16.77 16.39 2.76
N ILE A 140 -17.25 15.14 2.78
CA ILE A 140 -18.42 14.69 2.00
C ILE A 140 -19.16 13.55 2.73
N ASP A 141 -20.47 13.48 2.55
CA ASP A 141 -21.30 12.39 3.08
C ASP A 141 -21.14 11.11 2.26
N ALA A 142 -20.91 9.99 2.94
CA ALA A 142 -20.68 8.69 2.32
C ALA A 142 -21.38 7.55 3.05
N GLN A 143 -21.92 6.59 2.30
CA GLN A 143 -22.26 5.26 2.78
C GLN A 143 -20.98 4.43 2.78
N VAL A 144 -20.54 4.03 3.98
CA VAL A 144 -19.25 3.36 4.18
C VAL A 144 -19.44 1.86 4.42
N THR A 145 -18.73 1.05 3.65
CA THR A 145 -18.50 -0.37 3.93
C THR A 145 -17.03 -0.57 4.26
N GLU A 146 -16.73 -1.05 5.47
CA GLU A 146 -15.38 -1.36 5.91
C GLU A 146 -14.94 -2.72 5.38
N VAL A 147 -13.74 -2.77 4.80
CA VAL A 147 -13.08 -3.98 4.32
C VAL A 147 -11.86 -4.23 5.18
N ARG A 148 -11.83 -5.40 5.82
CA ARG A 148 -10.75 -5.84 6.70
C ARG A 148 -9.72 -6.63 5.88
N THR A 149 -8.45 -6.31 6.08
CA THR A 149 -7.33 -6.96 5.38
C THR A 149 -6.40 -7.69 6.36
N LYS A 150 -5.61 -8.65 5.87
CA LYS A 150 -4.62 -9.41 6.66
C LYS A 150 -3.38 -8.58 6.99
N LEU A 151 -3.02 -7.66 6.09
CA LEU A 151 -1.93 -6.70 6.26
C LEU A 151 -2.44 -5.30 6.59
N ASP A 152 -1.62 -4.53 7.30
CA ASP A 152 -1.88 -3.13 7.60
C ASP A 152 -1.83 -2.27 6.32
N PRO A 153 -2.90 -1.52 5.97
CA PRO A 153 -2.93 -0.64 4.82
C PRO A 153 -2.08 0.64 4.96
N ALA A 154 -1.52 0.92 6.14
CA ALA A 154 -0.69 2.09 6.34
C ALA A 154 0.50 2.14 5.37
N GLY A 155 0.78 3.33 4.86
CA GLY A 155 1.88 3.61 3.93
C GLY A 155 1.53 3.52 2.45
N ILE A 156 0.35 3.00 2.07
CA ILE A 156 -0.05 2.90 0.66
C ILE A 156 -0.45 4.27 0.14
N ARG A 157 0.32 4.78 -0.82
CA ARG A 157 0.06 6.05 -1.51
C ARG A 157 -0.04 5.86 -3.01
N TYR A 158 0.75 4.97 -3.59
CA TYR A 158 0.83 4.71 -5.03
C TYR A 158 0.81 3.21 -5.32
N ARG A 159 0.67 2.82 -6.60
CA ARG A 159 0.65 1.40 -6.97
C ARG A 159 1.95 0.68 -6.64
N GLY A 160 3.10 1.36 -6.75
CA GLY A 160 4.40 0.81 -6.35
C GLY A 160 4.43 0.29 -4.90
N ASP A 161 3.70 0.94 -3.97
CA ASP A 161 3.64 0.50 -2.57
C ASP A 161 2.92 -0.85 -2.40
N LEU A 162 2.07 -1.23 -3.36
CA LEU A 162 1.35 -2.50 -3.35
C LEU A 162 2.28 -3.68 -3.62
N ILE A 163 3.33 -3.48 -4.40
CA ILE A 163 4.31 -4.54 -4.72
C ILE A 163 4.97 -5.02 -3.41
N VAL A 164 5.48 -4.10 -2.60
CA VAL A 164 6.10 -4.42 -1.30
C VAL A 164 5.12 -5.18 -0.40
N LYS A 165 3.86 -4.73 -0.34
CA LYS A 165 2.82 -5.36 0.50
C LYS A 165 2.45 -6.75 0.01
N ASP A 166 2.35 -6.95 -1.31
CA ASP A 166 2.01 -8.23 -1.92
C ASP A 166 3.10 -9.28 -1.65
N TYR A 167 4.37 -8.92 -1.87
CA TYR A 167 5.50 -9.80 -1.53
C TYR A 167 5.54 -10.14 -0.04
N ARG A 168 5.29 -9.16 0.85
CA ARG A 168 5.18 -9.40 2.29
C ARG A 168 4.01 -10.34 2.64
N ARG A 169 2.87 -10.22 1.95
CA ARG A 169 1.70 -11.10 2.14
C ARG A 169 2.05 -12.54 1.77
N ILE A 170 2.61 -12.74 0.59
CA ILE A 170 3.04 -14.05 0.09
C ILE A 170 4.05 -14.68 1.06
N PHE A 171 5.02 -13.89 1.55
CA PHE A 171 5.97 -14.33 2.57
C PHE A 171 5.27 -14.78 3.85
N LEU A 172 4.33 -14.01 4.40
CA LEU A 172 3.62 -14.37 5.63
C LEU A 172 2.64 -15.54 5.47
N GLU A 173 2.20 -15.86 4.24
CA GLU A 173 1.43 -17.07 3.94
C GLU A 173 2.32 -18.33 3.89
N ARG A 174 3.59 -18.17 3.51
CA ARG A 174 4.61 -19.23 3.53
C ARG A 174 5.22 -19.43 4.92
N VAL A 175 5.52 -18.33 5.61
CA VAL A 175 6.19 -18.25 6.91
C VAL A 175 5.29 -17.46 7.87
N PRO A 176 4.33 -18.10 8.55
CA PRO A 176 3.29 -17.44 9.33
C PRO A 176 3.81 -16.89 10.67
N LEU A 177 4.65 -15.84 10.60
CA LEU A 177 5.17 -15.12 11.76
C LEU A 177 4.06 -14.34 12.47
N THR A 178 4.16 -14.27 13.80
CA THR A 178 3.23 -13.53 14.66
C THR A 178 3.98 -12.66 15.66
N GLY A 179 3.27 -11.73 16.32
CA GLY A 179 3.83 -10.89 17.39
C GLY A 179 5.11 -10.15 16.98
N GLN A 180 6.13 -10.22 17.85
CA GLN A 180 7.41 -9.56 17.64
C GLN A 180 8.13 -10.07 16.39
N ALA A 181 8.07 -11.37 16.10
CA ALA A 181 8.73 -11.96 14.94
C ALA A 181 8.23 -11.37 13.62
N ARG A 182 6.93 -11.14 13.52
CA ARG A 182 6.33 -10.48 12.35
C ARG A 182 6.73 -9.00 12.23
N ALA A 183 6.98 -8.34 13.36
CA ALA A 183 7.32 -6.92 13.43
C ALA A 183 8.80 -6.65 13.10
N SER A 184 9.72 -7.53 13.49
CA SER A 184 11.17 -7.40 13.25
C SER A 184 11.59 -7.79 11.83
N VAL A 185 10.90 -8.76 11.22
CA VAL A 185 11.24 -9.23 9.86
C VAL A 185 10.66 -8.27 8.79
N ILE A 186 11.43 -7.22 8.50
CA ILE A 186 11.12 -6.19 7.50
C ILE A 186 12.27 -6.09 6.49
N VAL A 187 11.97 -6.07 5.20
CA VAL A 187 12.93 -5.81 4.11
C VAL A 187 12.46 -4.62 3.27
N THR A 188 13.40 -3.94 2.63
CA THR A 188 13.16 -2.75 1.80
C THR A 188 12.86 -3.14 0.36
N ASP A 189 13.63 -4.07 -0.22
CA ASP A 189 13.35 -4.63 -1.55
C ASP A 189 12.22 -5.67 -1.45
N PRO A 190 11.12 -5.53 -2.20
CA PRO A 190 10.06 -6.54 -2.24
C PRO A 190 10.56 -7.97 -2.55
N TRP A 191 11.54 -8.12 -3.46
CA TRP A 191 12.00 -9.43 -3.90
C TRP A 191 12.64 -10.23 -2.78
N ASP A 192 13.29 -9.55 -1.83
CA ASP A 192 13.92 -10.14 -0.65
C ASP A 192 12.94 -10.95 0.23
N TYR A 193 11.63 -10.61 0.23
CA TYR A 193 10.63 -11.42 0.92
C TYR A 193 10.45 -12.80 0.27
N ALA A 194 10.59 -12.90 -1.06
CA ALA A 194 10.52 -14.17 -1.77
C ALA A 194 11.75 -15.04 -1.44
N GLU A 195 12.94 -14.44 -1.50
CA GLU A 195 14.19 -15.12 -1.17
C GLU A 195 14.20 -15.56 0.30
N LEU A 196 13.78 -14.70 1.22
CA LEU A 196 13.70 -15.04 2.64
C LEU A 196 12.74 -16.21 2.87
N GLY A 197 11.59 -16.23 2.20
CA GLY A 197 10.64 -17.35 2.28
C GLY A 197 11.26 -18.69 1.88
N GLU A 198 12.02 -18.71 0.79
CA GLU A 198 12.76 -19.91 0.36
C GLU A 198 13.84 -20.33 1.37
N HIS A 199 14.56 -19.37 1.94
CA HIS A 199 15.56 -19.64 2.97
C HIS A 199 14.95 -20.30 4.22
N VAL A 200 13.80 -19.79 4.70
CA VAL A 200 13.12 -20.36 5.87
C VAL A 200 12.57 -21.75 5.58
N GLU A 201 11.99 -21.97 4.40
CA GLU A 201 11.51 -23.30 3.99
C GLU A 201 12.65 -24.31 3.89
N ALA A 202 13.80 -23.92 3.32
CA ALA A 202 15.00 -24.74 3.26
C ALA A 202 15.59 -25.03 4.64
N TRP A 203 15.55 -24.06 5.56
CA TRP A 203 15.94 -24.26 6.96
C TRP A 203 15.02 -25.26 7.65
N GLY A 204 13.70 -25.09 7.52
CA GLY A 204 12.70 -26.00 8.09
C GLY A 204 12.83 -27.41 7.55
N PHE A 205 13.12 -27.57 6.25
CA PHE A 205 13.40 -28.88 5.66
C PHE A 205 14.59 -29.58 6.32
N ARG A 206 15.71 -28.88 6.52
CA ARG A 206 16.88 -29.46 7.23
C ARG A 206 16.53 -29.86 8.66
N LEU A 207 15.82 -29.00 9.38
CA LEU A 207 15.37 -29.29 10.73
C LEU A 207 14.53 -30.58 10.80
N MET A 208 13.57 -30.73 9.88
CA MET A 208 12.75 -31.94 9.79
C MET A 208 13.58 -33.20 9.51
N GLN A 209 14.63 -33.09 8.69
CA GLN A 209 15.54 -34.20 8.42
C GLN A 209 16.38 -34.58 9.64
N ASP A 210 16.88 -33.58 10.39
CA ASP A 210 17.68 -33.79 11.58
C ASP A 210 16.86 -34.43 12.72
N GLU A 211 15.59 -34.05 12.85
CA GLU A 211 14.68 -34.58 13.88
C GLU A 211 13.93 -35.84 13.45
N GLY A 212 13.93 -36.17 12.15
CA GLY A 212 13.17 -37.28 11.61
C GLY A 212 11.65 -37.11 11.75
N ALA A 213 11.14 -35.87 11.78
CA ALA A 213 9.75 -35.55 12.02
C ALA A 213 9.23 -34.48 11.05
N PHE A 214 7.96 -34.61 10.66
CA PHE A 214 7.28 -33.56 9.89
C PHE A 214 6.80 -32.44 10.81
N LEU A 215 7.13 -31.19 10.44
CA LEU A 215 6.72 -29.98 11.15
C LEU A 215 5.82 -29.14 10.25
N ASP A 216 4.83 -28.47 10.85
CA ASP A 216 3.95 -27.55 10.13
C ASP A 216 4.61 -26.16 9.96
N ARG A 217 4.04 -25.33 9.07
CA ARG A 217 4.58 -23.98 8.79
C ARG A 217 4.63 -23.08 10.02
N PRO A 218 3.61 -23.03 10.90
CA PRO A 218 3.69 -22.28 12.15
C PRO A 218 4.85 -22.70 13.05
N THR A 219 5.07 -24.01 13.22
CA THR A 219 6.18 -24.52 14.04
C THR A 219 7.53 -24.16 13.42
N ILE A 220 7.70 -24.37 12.12
CA ILE A 220 8.94 -24.00 11.40
C ILE A 220 9.20 -22.49 11.54
N ALA A 221 8.21 -21.64 11.31
CA ALA A 221 8.36 -20.19 11.38
C ALA A 221 8.75 -19.71 12.80
N ALA A 222 8.11 -20.26 13.84
CA ALA A 222 8.42 -19.93 15.23
C ALA A 222 9.84 -20.38 15.62
N ARG A 223 10.21 -21.60 15.25
CA ARG A 223 11.53 -22.16 15.56
C ARG A 223 12.64 -21.46 14.79
N TRP A 224 12.46 -21.21 13.49
CA TRP A 224 13.42 -20.44 12.69
C TRP A 224 13.71 -19.08 13.34
N TYR A 225 12.66 -18.38 13.75
CA TYR A 225 12.82 -17.07 14.37
C TYR A 225 13.64 -17.14 15.66
N ALA A 226 13.32 -18.08 16.55
CA ALA A 226 13.93 -18.21 17.87
C ALA A 226 15.33 -18.85 17.85
N GLU A 227 15.55 -19.83 16.97
CA GLU A 227 16.75 -20.68 16.97
C GLU A 227 17.80 -20.21 15.96
N GLU A 228 17.42 -19.48 14.91
CA GLU A 228 18.37 -18.97 13.91
C GLU A 228 18.33 -17.44 13.79
N TYR A 229 17.17 -16.85 13.47
CA TYR A 229 17.10 -15.43 13.12
C TYR A 229 17.53 -14.51 14.27
N GLU A 230 16.90 -14.63 15.44
CA GLU A 230 17.20 -13.76 16.59
C GLU A 230 18.64 -13.93 17.11
N PRO A 231 19.19 -15.16 17.27
CA PRO A 231 20.60 -15.33 17.61
C PRO A 231 21.55 -14.69 16.59
N VAL A 232 21.31 -14.87 15.30
CA VAL A 232 22.16 -14.28 14.25
C VAL A 232 22.07 -12.77 14.27
N VAL A 233 20.88 -12.18 14.30
CA VAL A 233 20.69 -10.72 14.39
C VAL A 233 21.41 -10.14 15.61
N ARG A 234 21.36 -10.82 16.76
CA ARG A 234 22.08 -10.42 17.97
C ARG A 234 23.60 -10.40 17.77
N MET A 235 24.16 -11.42 17.11
CA MET A 235 25.59 -11.44 16.75
C MET A 235 25.92 -10.31 15.77
N LEU A 236 25.06 -10.02 14.80
CA LEU A 236 25.25 -8.91 13.85
C LEU A 236 25.23 -7.54 14.53
N HIS A 237 24.38 -7.35 15.54
CA HIS A 237 24.38 -6.14 16.39
C HIS A 237 25.71 -6.00 17.15
N GLN A 238 26.15 -7.06 17.82
CA GLN A 238 27.44 -7.07 18.54
C GLN A 238 28.63 -6.84 17.59
N ALA A 239 28.50 -7.33 16.36
CA ALA A 239 29.52 -7.19 15.34
C ALA A 239 29.48 -5.85 14.59
N ASP A 240 28.46 -5.01 14.83
CA ASP A 240 28.20 -3.73 14.14
C ASP A 240 28.06 -3.89 12.60
N LEU A 241 27.42 -5.00 12.18
CA LEU A 241 27.29 -5.40 10.77
C LEU A 241 25.95 -5.04 10.11
N ILE A 242 25.02 -4.43 10.85
CA ILE A 242 23.67 -4.08 10.35
C ILE A 242 23.66 -2.73 9.61
N ARG A 243 24.73 -1.93 9.70
CA ARG A 243 24.73 -0.51 9.27
C ARG A 243 24.13 -0.27 7.88
N GLY A 244 23.09 0.56 7.84
CA GLY A 244 22.45 1.07 6.62
C GLY A 244 21.37 0.17 6.02
N ARG A 245 21.02 -0.95 6.66
CA ARG A 245 20.00 -1.92 6.20
C ARG A 245 19.16 -2.43 7.37
N THR A 246 18.07 -3.14 7.08
CA THR A 246 17.25 -3.77 8.11
C THR A 246 17.94 -4.99 8.73
N GLU A 247 17.47 -5.44 9.89
CA GLU A 247 17.96 -6.67 10.51
C GLU A 247 17.78 -7.89 9.60
N ALA A 248 16.65 -7.97 8.88
CA ALA A 248 16.39 -9.04 7.93
C ALA A 248 17.34 -9.01 6.72
N GLU A 249 17.63 -7.83 6.16
CA GLU A 249 18.60 -7.68 5.07
C GLU A 249 20.02 -8.07 5.51
N ALA A 250 20.41 -7.70 6.73
CA ALA A 250 21.70 -8.08 7.31
C ALA A 250 21.78 -9.61 7.54
N TYR A 251 20.71 -10.20 8.06
CA TYR A 251 20.59 -11.64 8.23
C TYR A 251 20.74 -12.38 6.88
N MET A 252 20.01 -11.97 5.84
CA MET A 252 20.07 -12.63 4.53
C MET A 252 21.45 -12.51 3.89
N TRP A 253 22.09 -11.34 3.98
CA TRP A 253 23.45 -11.14 3.49
C TRP A 253 24.41 -12.16 4.12
N VAL A 254 24.34 -12.32 5.44
CA VAL A 254 25.18 -13.27 6.18
C VAL A 254 24.79 -14.72 5.92
N ALA A 255 23.50 -15.03 5.81
CA ALA A 255 23.01 -16.38 5.47
C ALA A 255 23.45 -16.82 4.06
N GLY A 256 23.47 -15.92 3.08
CA GLY A 256 24.01 -16.17 1.75
C GLY A 256 25.54 -16.32 1.75
N GLU A 257 26.23 -15.48 2.51
CA GLU A 257 27.69 -15.54 2.63
C GLU A 257 28.17 -16.80 3.36
N ARG A 258 27.38 -17.34 4.29
CA ARG A 258 27.59 -18.65 4.93
C ARG A 258 27.76 -19.77 3.90
N TYR A 259 26.91 -19.80 2.87
CA TYR A 259 27.01 -20.77 1.77
C TYR A 259 28.26 -20.53 0.92
N ARG A 260 28.57 -19.26 0.64
CA ARG A 260 29.69 -18.88 -0.22
C ARG A 260 31.05 -19.17 0.43
N LEU A 261 31.18 -18.93 1.73
CA LEU A 261 32.46 -18.99 2.44
C LEU A 261 32.72 -20.30 3.16
N ILE A 262 31.70 -20.87 3.82
CA ILE A 262 31.93 -21.86 4.87
C ILE A 262 31.37 -23.23 4.46
N ARG A 263 30.37 -23.27 3.56
CA ARG A 263 29.68 -24.49 3.11
C ARG A 263 29.12 -25.33 4.27
N THR A 264 28.88 -24.72 5.44
CA THR A 264 28.25 -25.35 6.60
C THR A 264 26.99 -24.59 7.01
N HIS A 265 26.16 -25.19 7.85
CA HIS A 265 24.96 -24.56 8.42
C HIS A 265 25.14 -24.07 9.87
N ARG A 266 26.35 -24.15 10.43
CA ARG A 266 26.62 -23.79 11.83
C ARG A 266 26.90 -22.28 11.95
N TRP A 267 26.46 -21.69 13.05
CA TRP A 267 26.76 -20.32 13.45
C TRP A 267 27.59 -20.35 14.73
N ASP A 268 28.84 -19.88 14.66
CA ASP A 268 29.76 -19.74 15.79
C ASP A 268 30.60 -18.45 15.66
N ASP A 269 31.37 -18.12 16.70
CA ASP A 269 32.18 -16.90 16.74
C ASP A 269 33.24 -16.86 15.60
N GLU A 270 33.72 -18.02 15.18
CA GLU A 270 34.73 -18.16 14.11
C GLU A 270 34.14 -17.78 12.74
N VAL A 271 32.89 -18.15 12.47
CA VAL A 271 32.13 -17.74 11.28
C VAL A 271 31.99 -16.21 11.23
N ILE A 272 31.62 -15.58 12.34
CA ILE A 272 31.40 -14.12 12.41
C ILE A 272 32.71 -13.35 12.21
N GLU A 273 33.81 -13.82 12.80
CA GLU A 273 35.12 -13.17 12.65
C GLU A 273 35.68 -13.30 11.22
N THR A 274 35.38 -14.41 10.55
CA THR A 274 35.72 -14.62 9.12
C THR A 274 34.98 -13.63 8.21
N LEU A 275 33.72 -13.30 8.53
CA LEU A 275 32.94 -12.30 7.78
C LEU A 275 33.49 -10.88 7.98
N ARG A 276 33.97 -10.55 9.19
CA ARG A 276 34.57 -9.25 9.50
C ARG A 276 35.86 -8.97 8.73
N THR A 277 36.72 -9.98 8.62
CA THR A 277 38.06 -9.84 8.00
C THR A 277 38.02 -9.71 6.48
N ARG A 278 36.89 -10.04 5.83
CA ARG A 278 36.72 -9.98 4.36
C ARG A 278 35.87 -8.81 3.87
N ARG A 279 35.68 -7.81 4.74
CA ARG A 279 35.06 -6.53 4.43
C ARG A 279 35.76 -5.78 3.31
#